data_AF-A0A8J7XMS3-F1
#
_entry.id   AF-A0A8J7XMS3-F1
#
_cell.length_a   1.000
_cell.length_b   1.000
_cell.length_c   1.000
_cell.angle_alpha   90.00
_cell.angle_beta   90.00
_cell.angle_gamma   90.00
#
_symmetry.space_group_name_H-M   'P 1'
#
loop_
_entity.id
_entity.type
_entity.pdbx_description
1 polymer ?
#
loop_
_entity_poly.entity_id
_entity_poly.type
_entity_poly.pdbx_seq_one_letter_code
_entity_poly.pdbx_strand_id
1 'polypeptide(L)'
;MDGKSCINPYKVCFLFVILIPLCSCYSGNRAPLEKLSRDAVQLSQDTPGEEIEITFISNAGFLIASGEKKILVDGLWNSTMGEKVPWGVRELMEKAQPPFDDVNLALTTHIHADHFDASVAGAHLENNPNSIFVSTKEVIESLESLPGFSSIQDRVRAVQPKRGERILLTLNGIDTEVLNLHHGIGVFERNNAYIFTIGGLKLFHTGDIGVTFEEIQVYELFNDEIDIAFVPYSYMTHKGEEERILMEGIKAKRIIPIHIQPSYGRDTLERIDEEYPEAIVFYEKMQTIIVSSPLEEIEKQIEEEEELEEEVPEEEEEEEEVPEEEEEPEEVPEEEEEPEEVPADEGICLGTILLLSLLVTGISLKKSLNKKKRFLTDQK
;
A
#
# COMPACT_ATOMS: atom_id res chain seq x y z
N MET A 1 8.14 -81.10 -15.04
CA MET A 1 8.92 -80.16 -15.87
C MET A 1 8.75 -78.76 -15.28
N ASP A 2 9.11 -78.56 -14.01
CA ASP A 2 10.47 -78.54 -13.42
C ASP A 2 11.18 -77.21 -13.68
N GLY A 3 11.48 -76.50 -12.59
CA GLY A 3 12.26 -75.27 -12.61
C GLY A 3 12.14 -74.44 -11.32
N LYS A 4 12.45 -75.03 -10.16
CA LYS A 4 12.71 -74.31 -8.90
C LYS A 4 14.18 -73.87 -8.84
N SER A 5 14.46 -72.66 -8.35
CA SER A 5 15.55 -72.29 -7.39
C SER A 5 15.63 -70.75 -7.32
N CYS A 6 15.34 -70.02 -6.24
CA CYS A 6 15.88 -69.98 -4.86
C CYS A 6 17.22 -69.24 -4.68
N ILE A 7 17.15 -68.14 -3.90
CA ILE A 7 18.10 -67.62 -2.87
C ILE A 7 19.37 -66.92 -3.44
N ASN A 8 19.83 -65.71 -3.04
CA ASN A 8 20.04 -65.13 -1.71
C ASN A 8 20.26 -63.59 -1.80
N PRO A 9 19.86 -62.78 -0.79
CA PRO A 9 20.19 -61.35 -0.69
C PRO A 9 21.44 -61.11 0.17
N TYR A 10 22.40 -60.32 -0.31
CA TYR A 10 23.53 -59.90 0.51
C TYR A 10 23.18 -58.65 1.33
N LYS A 11 22.96 -58.90 2.62
CA LYS A 11 23.18 -57.95 3.71
C LYS A 11 24.65 -57.53 3.72
N VAL A 12 24.92 -56.24 3.78
CA VAL A 12 26.20 -55.70 4.24
C VAL A 12 25.93 -54.94 5.53
N CYS A 13 26.57 -55.40 6.61
CA CYS A 13 26.49 -54.84 7.94
C CYS A 13 27.92 -54.70 8.48
N PHE A 14 28.19 -53.54 9.08
CA PHE A 14 29.31 -53.20 9.98
C PHE A 14 30.75 -53.22 9.45
N LEU A 15 31.37 -52.03 9.42
CA LEU A 15 32.55 -51.81 10.25
C LEU A 15 32.69 -50.31 10.62
N PHE A 16 32.55 -50.04 11.91
CA PHE A 16 32.98 -48.79 12.54
C PHE A 16 34.50 -48.74 12.53
N VAL A 17 35.09 -47.68 11.98
CA VAL A 17 36.49 -47.33 12.23
C VAL A 17 36.51 -46.07 13.07
N ILE A 18 36.88 -46.26 14.33
CA ILE A 18 37.21 -45.21 15.29
C ILE A 18 38.62 -44.73 14.96
N LEU A 19 38.76 -43.44 14.61
CA LEU A 19 40.05 -42.75 14.58
C LEU A 19 39.93 -41.54 15.51
N ILE A 20 40.56 -41.69 16.68
CA ILE A 20 40.90 -40.60 17.60
C ILE A 20 42.22 -40.00 17.10
N PRO A 21 42.32 -38.66 17.03
CA PRO A 21 43.49 -38.01 17.59
C PRO A 21 43.11 -37.03 18.71
N LEU A 22 43.98 -37.04 19.70
CA LEU A 22 43.95 -36.29 20.93
C LEU A 22 44.24 -34.80 20.72
N CYS A 23 43.43 -33.98 21.39
CA CYS A 23 43.81 -32.93 22.34
C CYS A 23 44.92 -31.91 21.97
N SER A 24 44.53 -30.65 21.83
CA SER A 24 45.05 -29.52 22.64
C SER A 24 44.15 -28.29 22.38
N CYS A 25 43.20 -27.98 23.26
CA CYS A 25 43.30 -26.93 24.28
C CYS A 25 43.46 -25.50 23.72
N TYR A 26 42.37 -24.73 23.67
CA TYR A 26 42.37 -23.37 24.20
C TYR A 26 40.98 -22.95 24.71
N SER A 27 41.01 -22.36 25.90
CA SER A 27 39.95 -21.77 26.74
C SER A 27 39.18 -20.63 26.07
N GLY A 28 37.94 -20.27 26.45
CA GLY A 28 37.19 -20.67 27.63
C GLY A 28 35.84 -19.95 27.77
N ASN A 29 35.23 -20.21 28.93
CA ASN A 29 34.05 -19.60 29.56
C ASN A 29 32.66 -19.85 28.94
N ARG A 30 32.00 -20.87 29.48
CA ARG A 30 30.54 -20.91 29.65
C ARG A 30 30.16 -20.32 31.01
N ALA A 31 29.09 -19.56 31.03
CA ALA A 31 28.18 -19.42 32.16
C ALA A 31 26.73 -19.53 31.63
N PRO A 32 25.75 -19.91 32.48
CA PRO A 32 24.71 -20.87 32.11
C PRO A 32 23.35 -20.26 31.77
N LEU A 33 22.56 -21.05 31.04
CA LEU A 33 21.12 -20.90 30.84
C LEU A 33 20.34 -20.94 32.16
N GLU A 34 19.33 -20.08 32.21
CA GLU A 34 18.11 -20.05 33.06
C GLU A 34 18.03 -18.99 34.17
N LYS A 35 17.36 -17.89 33.82
CA LYS A 35 16.21 -17.36 34.57
C LYS A 35 15.30 -16.54 33.66
N LEU A 36 14.19 -17.15 33.25
CA LEU A 36 12.99 -16.47 32.75
C LEU A 36 12.31 -15.73 33.92
N SER A 37 12.05 -14.43 33.79
CA SER A 37 10.75 -13.84 34.17
C SER A 37 10.57 -12.41 33.63
N ARG A 38 9.69 -12.32 32.62
CA ARG A 38 8.55 -11.39 32.47
C ARG A 38 8.71 -9.87 32.66
N ASP A 39 8.16 -9.20 31.64
CA ASP A 39 7.46 -7.90 31.63
C ASP A 39 8.30 -6.66 31.30
N ALA A 40 8.41 -6.35 30.01
CA ALA A 40 7.60 -5.30 29.37
C ALA A 40 7.86 -5.31 27.85
N VAL A 41 6.78 -5.25 27.09
CA VAL A 41 6.78 -4.90 25.66
C VAL A 41 7.50 -3.56 25.54
N GLN A 42 8.65 -3.54 24.87
CA GLN A 42 9.27 -2.30 24.43
C GLN A 42 8.96 -2.19 22.95
N LEU A 43 8.10 -1.22 22.63
CA LEU A 43 7.69 -0.83 21.29
C LEU A 43 8.90 -0.86 20.36
N SER A 44 8.73 -1.43 19.17
CA SER A 44 9.65 -1.22 18.05
C SER A 44 9.78 0.29 17.86
N GLN A 45 10.95 0.82 18.23
CA GLN A 45 11.33 2.15 17.83
C GLN A 45 11.75 2.05 16.37
N ASP A 46 10.78 2.21 15.47
CA ASP A 46 11.09 2.81 14.19
C ASP A 46 11.62 4.21 14.52
N THR A 47 12.93 4.41 14.37
CA THR A 47 13.53 5.73 14.50
C THR A 47 12.93 6.60 13.40
N PRO A 48 12.20 7.69 13.72
CA PRO A 48 11.82 8.66 12.72
C PRO A 48 13.09 9.29 12.14
N GLY A 49 13.21 9.37 10.81
CA GLY A 49 14.38 9.95 10.14
C GLY A 49 15.21 9.00 9.27
N GLU A 50 14.67 7.87 8.81
CA GLU A 50 15.31 7.09 7.74
C GLU A 50 14.74 7.47 6.37
N GLU A 51 15.62 7.64 5.39
CA GLU A 51 15.27 7.77 3.98
C GLU A 51 14.44 6.56 3.52
N ILE A 52 13.33 6.84 2.81
CA ILE A 52 12.52 5.79 2.19
C ILE A 52 12.83 5.74 0.70
N GLU A 53 13.25 4.57 0.25
CA GLU A 53 13.42 4.26 -1.17
C GLU A 53 12.10 3.69 -1.73
N ILE A 54 11.59 4.30 -2.79
CA ILE A 54 10.41 3.82 -3.52
C ILE A 54 10.84 3.46 -4.94
N THR A 55 10.87 2.17 -5.25
CA THR A 55 11.22 1.63 -6.57
C THR A 55 9.96 1.20 -7.32
N PHE A 56 9.69 1.82 -8.46
CA PHE A 56 8.62 1.40 -9.36
C PHE A 56 9.01 0.14 -10.12
N ILE A 57 8.23 -0.94 -10.03
CA ILE A 57 8.51 -2.19 -10.75
C ILE A 57 7.84 -2.14 -12.13
N SER A 58 6.50 -2.04 -12.15
CA SER A 58 5.63 -2.02 -13.33
C SER A 58 4.17 -2.01 -12.87
N ASN A 59 3.26 -1.41 -13.64
CA ASN A 59 1.82 -1.31 -13.34
C ASN A 59 1.50 -0.63 -11.99
N ALA A 60 1.05 -1.41 -11.00
CA ALA A 60 0.83 -1.01 -9.61
C ALA A 60 1.90 -1.57 -8.67
N GLY A 61 2.93 -2.22 -9.19
CA GLY A 61 3.96 -2.88 -8.41
C GLY A 61 5.06 -1.94 -7.93
N PHE A 62 5.31 -1.93 -6.62
CA PHE A 62 6.39 -1.16 -5.98
C PHE A 62 7.15 -1.99 -4.96
N LEU A 63 8.46 -1.74 -4.89
CA LEU A 63 9.31 -2.12 -3.76
C LEU A 63 9.57 -0.85 -2.96
N ILE A 64 9.28 -0.89 -1.65
CA ILE A 64 9.43 0.23 -0.74
C ILE A 64 10.37 -0.21 0.38
N ALA A 65 11.44 0.54 0.64
CA ALA A 65 12.45 0.19 1.62
C ALA A 65 12.79 1.35 2.55
N SER A 66 13.11 1.05 3.81
CA SER A 66 13.69 1.96 4.80
C SER A 66 14.55 1.12 5.75
N GLY A 67 15.84 1.41 5.83
CA GLY A 67 16.77 0.64 6.63
C GLY A 67 16.72 -0.87 6.30
N GLU A 68 16.41 -1.70 7.30
CA GLU A 68 16.28 -3.15 7.15
C GLU A 68 14.85 -3.61 6.76
N LYS A 69 13.92 -2.67 6.57
CA LYS A 69 12.52 -2.96 6.23
C LYS A 69 12.28 -2.82 4.73
N LYS A 70 11.57 -3.79 4.15
CA LYS A 70 11.16 -3.85 2.74
C LYS A 70 9.73 -4.35 2.61
N ILE A 71 8.92 -3.62 1.86
CA ILE A 71 7.55 -3.96 1.47
C ILE A 71 7.51 -4.11 -0.04
N LEU A 72 6.97 -5.22 -0.52
CA LEU A 72 6.71 -5.48 -1.94
C LEU A 72 5.19 -5.52 -2.16
N VAL A 73 4.63 -4.49 -2.77
CA VAL A 73 3.19 -4.39 -3.04
C VAL A 73 2.92 -4.55 -4.53
N ASP A 74 1.96 -5.40 -4.90
CA ASP A 74 1.48 -5.63 -6.28
C ASP A 74 2.59 -5.88 -7.32
N GLY A 75 3.75 -6.39 -6.87
CA GLY A 75 4.91 -6.66 -7.73
C GLY A 75 5.06 -8.14 -8.13
N LEU A 76 4.47 -9.07 -7.38
CA LEU A 76 4.65 -10.51 -7.54
C LEU A 76 3.72 -11.10 -8.61
N TRP A 77 3.87 -10.65 -9.84
CA TRP A 77 3.04 -11.04 -10.98
C TRP A 77 3.85 -11.27 -12.25
N ASN A 78 3.16 -11.76 -13.28
CA ASN A 78 3.74 -12.14 -14.56
C ASN A 78 3.23 -11.24 -15.69
N SER A 79 4.03 -10.96 -16.71
CA SER A 79 3.63 -10.12 -17.84
C SER A 79 2.23 -10.46 -18.40
N THR A 80 1.38 -9.45 -18.54
CA THR A 80 0.05 -9.57 -19.14
C THR A 80 0.07 -9.08 -20.60
N MET A 81 -1.08 -9.14 -21.28
CA MET A 81 -1.26 -8.63 -22.64
C MET A 81 -1.34 -7.09 -22.64
N GLY A 82 -0.25 -6.42 -22.25
CA GLY A 82 -0.14 -4.96 -22.27
C GLY A 82 1.02 -4.45 -21.44
N GLU A 83 1.15 -4.96 -20.22
CA GLU A 83 2.13 -4.48 -19.24
C GLU A 83 3.13 -5.60 -18.90
N LYS A 84 4.40 -5.22 -18.69
CA LYS A 84 5.49 -6.18 -18.54
C LYS A 84 6.45 -5.76 -17.46
N VAL A 85 6.65 -6.62 -16.48
CA VAL A 85 7.85 -6.59 -15.64
C VAL A 85 9.11 -6.62 -16.54
N PRO A 86 10.14 -5.78 -16.28
CA PRO A 86 11.35 -5.78 -17.09
C PRO A 86 12.02 -7.16 -17.18
N TRP A 87 12.76 -7.38 -18.26
CA TRP A 87 13.48 -8.64 -18.44
C TRP A 87 14.46 -8.87 -17.29
N GLY A 88 14.51 -10.09 -16.76
CA GLY A 88 15.35 -10.46 -15.60
C GLY A 88 14.76 -10.10 -14.24
N VAL A 89 13.97 -9.03 -14.12
CA VAL A 89 13.38 -8.58 -12.83
C VAL A 89 12.46 -9.65 -12.23
N ARG A 90 11.67 -10.34 -13.06
CA ARG A 90 10.87 -11.49 -12.61
C ARG A 90 11.72 -12.58 -11.94
N GLU A 91 12.85 -12.93 -12.55
CA GLU A 91 13.73 -13.97 -12.02
C GLU A 91 14.34 -13.55 -10.67
N LEU A 92 14.66 -12.27 -10.52
CA LEU A 92 15.11 -11.71 -9.23
C LEU A 92 14.02 -11.83 -8.17
N MET A 93 12.77 -11.51 -8.50
CA MET A 93 11.63 -11.66 -7.59
C MET A 93 11.40 -13.13 -7.19
N GLU A 94 11.32 -14.04 -8.16
CA GLU A 94 11.09 -15.48 -7.90
C GLU A 94 12.19 -16.09 -7.02
N LYS A 95 13.44 -15.65 -7.20
CA LYS A 95 14.59 -16.14 -6.43
C LYS A 95 14.87 -15.34 -5.16
N ALA A 96 14.05 -14.33 -4.86
CA ALA A 96 14.28 -13.37 -3.78
C ALA A 96 15.73 -12.84 -3.77
N GLN A 97 16.22 -12.44 -4.96
CA GLN A 97 17.55 -11.85 -5.13
C GLN A 97 17.45 -10.32 -5.11
N PRO A 98 18.56 -9.62 -4.78
CA PRO A 98 18.58 -8.17 -4.77
C PRO A 98 17.97 -7.54 -6.04
N PRO A 99 17.12 -6.51 -5.91
CA PRO A 99 16.76 -5.82 -4.67
C PRO A 99 15.61 -6.47 -3.85
N PHE A 100 15.06 -7.59 -4.33
CA PHE A 100 13.90 -8.29 -3.74
C PHE A 100 14.28 -9.34 -2.68
N ASP A 101 15.54 -9.37 -2.27
CA ASP A 101 15.98 -10.08 -1.08
C ASP A 101 15.45 -9.39 0.19
N ASP A 102 15.26 -10.17 1.26
CA ASP A 102 14.86 -9.67 2.59
C ASP A 102 13.57 -8.83 2.63
N VAL A 103 12.68 -8.95 1.64
CA VAL A 103 11.31 -8.43 1.71
C VAL A 103 10.64 -8.96 2.98
N ASN A 104 10.24 -8.08 3.89
CA ASN A 104 9.59 -8.48 5.14
C ASN A 104 8.10 -8.72 4.94
N LEU A 105 7.47 -7.91 4.08
CA LEU A 105 6.04 -7.94 3.84
C LEU A 105 5.76 -7.88 2.33
N ALA A 106 5.13 -8.92 1.81
CA ALA A 106 4.60 -8.96 0.46
C ALA A 106 3.08 -8.75 0.50
N LEU A 107 2.59 -7.77 -0.25
CA LEU A 107 1.19 -7.38 -0.31
C LEU A 107 0.68 -7.54 -1.73
N THR A 108 -0.52 -8.10 -1.85
CA THR A 108 -1.26 -8.11 -3.11
C THR A 108 -2.66 -7.60 -2.85
N THR A 109 -3.13 -6.65 -3.65
CA THR A 109 -4.43 -6.01 -3.47
C THR A 109 -5.57 -6.93 -3.90
N HIS A 110 -5.45 -7.60 -5.04
CA HIS A 110 -6.48 -8.51 -5.57
C HIS A 110 -5.91 -9.55 -6.57
N ILE A 111 -6.79 -10.41 -7.11
CA ILE A 111 -6.43 -11.62 -7.87
C ILE A 111 -6.02 -11.39 -9.33
N HIS A 112 -6.16 -10.18 -9.87
CA HIS A 112 -5.91 -9.95 -11.30
C HIS A 112 -4.45 -10.15 -11.67
N ALA A 113 -4.23 -10.60 -12.91
CA ALA A 113 -2.95 -11.12 -13.38
C ALA A 113 -1.85 -10.05 -13.50
N ASP A 114 -2.23 -8.78 -13.49
CA ASP A 114 -1.38 -7.59 -13.50
C ASP A 114 -1.06 -7.04 -12.10
N HIS A 115 -1.51 -7.75 -11.05
CA HIS A 115 -1.17 -7.53 -9.63
C HIS A 115 -0.59 -8.78 -8.97
N PHE A 116 -0.98 -9.97 -9.46
CA PHE A 116 -0.63 -11.25 -8.85
C PHE A 116 -0.43 -12.40 -9.83
N ASP A 117 0.60 -13.22 -9.55
CA ASP A 117 0.76 -14.56 -10.12
C ASP A 117 1.18 -15.53 -9.01
N ALA A 118 0.39 -16.59 -8.79
CA ALA A 118 0.63 -17.55 -7.72
C ALA A 118 2.00 -18.23 -7.85
N SER A 119 2.47 -18.51 -9.06
CA SER A 119 3.78 -19.16 -9.26
C SER A 119 4.93 -18.24 -8.88
N VAL A 120 4.82 -16.94 -9.20
CA VAL A 120 5.83 -15.93 -8.85
C VAL A 120 5.85 -15.69 -7.34
N ALA A 121 4.67 -15.46 -6.75
CA ALA A 121 4.54 -15.21 -5.31
C ALA A 121 4.96 -16.43 -4.48
N GLY A 122 4.54 -17.64 -4.88
CA GLY A 122 4.95 -18.89 -4.22
C GLY A 122 6.47 -19.08 -4.25
N ALA A 123 7.10 -18.91 -5.41
CA ALA A 123 8.55 -19.02 -5.55
C ALA A 123 9.30 -17.98 -4.71
N HIS A 124 8.83 -16.72 -4.71
CA HIS A 124 9.40 -15.67 -3.87
C HIS A 124 9.36 -16.07 -2.39
N LEU A 125 8.22 -16.56 -1.90
CA LEU A 125 8.06 -16.96 -0.51
C LEU A 125 8.88 -18.20 -0.14
N GLU A 126 9.06 -19.15 -1.06
CA GLU A 126 9.95 -20.30 -0.86
C GLU A 126 11.42 -19.87 -0.73
N ASN A 127 11.86 -18.85 -1.49
CA ASN A 127 13.23 -18.34 -1.46
C ASN A 127 13.47 -17.24 -0.39
N ASN A 128 12.40 -16.62 0.12
CA ASN A 128 12.44 -15.65 1.21
C ASN A 128 11.65 -16.17 2.43
N PRO A 129 12.29 -16.91 3.36
CA PRO A 129 11.61 -17.53 4.49
C PRO A 129 11.13 -16.53 5.55
N ASN A 130 11.58 -15.27 5.50
CA ASN A 130 11.21 -14.24 6.48
C ASN A 130 9.99 -13.41 6.03
N SER A 131 9.68 -13.41 4.73
CA SER A 131 8.56 -12.65 4.18
C SER A 131 7.20 -13.17 4.67
N ILE A 132 6.31 -12.26 5.07
CA ILE A 132 4.88 -12.54 5.29
C ILE A 132 4.11 -12.06 4.07
N PHE A 133 3.19 -12.88 3.57
CA PHE A 133 2.30 -12.52 2.46
C PHE A 133 0.88 -12.26 2.95
N VAL A 134 0.32 -11.10 2.59
CA VAL A 134 -1.06 -10.74 2.94
C VAL A 134 -1.85 -10.34 1.70
N SER A 135 -3.05 -10.91 1.57
CA SER A 135 -3.95 -10.56 0.48
C SER A 135 -5.41 -10.95 0.77
N THR A 136 -6.26 -10.81 -0.24
CA THR A 136 -7.62 -11.33 -0.25
C THR A 136 -7.63 -12.85 -0.22
N LYS A 137 -8.74 -13.44 0.25
CA LYS A 137 -8.90 -14.91 0.25
C LYS A 137 -8.80 -15.52 -1.17
N GLU A 138 -9.23 -14.77 -2.19
CA GLU A 138 -8.94 -14.91 -3.63
C GLU A 138 -7.57 -15.44 -3.96
N VAL A 139 -6.62 -14.60 -3.57
CA VAL A 139 -5.19 -14.77 -3.81
C VAL A 139 -4.66 -15.92 -2.98
N ILE A 140 -5.09 -16.05 -1.73
CA ILE A 140 -4.64 -17.13 -0.85
C ILE A 140 -5.11 -18.51 -1.35
N GLU A 141 -6.35 -18.65 -1.80
CA GLU A 141 -6.85 -19.90 -2.40
C GLU A 141 -6.07 -20.29 -3.67
N SER A 142 -5.61 -19.29 -4.43
CA SER A 142 -4.73 -19.49 -5.59
C SER A 142 -3.34 -20.02 -5.17
N LEU A 143 -2.76 -19.49 -4.09
CA LEU A 143 -1.52 -20.00 -3.50
C LEU A 143 -1.67 -21.40 -2.90
N GLU A 144 -2.78 -21.67 -2.21
CA GLU A 144 -3.11 -22.99 -1.61
C GLU A 144 -3.13 -24.11 -2.67
N SER A 145 -3.42 -23.76 -3.92
CA SER A 145 -3.46 -24.69 -5.04
C SER A 145 -2.06 -25.09 -5.56
N LEU A 146 -0.98 -24.48 -5.05
CA LEU A 146 0.39 -24.79 -5.44
C LEU A 146 0.90 -26.07 -4.76
N PRO A 147 1.63 -26.94 -5.47
CA PRO A 147 2.23 -28.15 -4.88
C PRO A 147 3.16 -27.88 -3.68
N GLY A 148 3.80 -26.71 -3.61
CA GLY A 148 4.75 -26.30 -2.58
C GLY A 148 4.14 -25.52 -1.40
N PHE A 149 2.82 -25.30 -1.40
CA PHE A 149 2.16 -24.40 -0.44
C PHE A 149 2.45 -24.72 1.03
N SER A 150 2.57 -26.01 1.39
CA SER A 150 2.85 -26.43 2.77
C SER A 150 4.16 -25.86 3.35
N SER A 151 5.10 -25.44 2.50
CA SER A 151 6.36 -24.80 2.94
C SER A 151 6.20 -23.32 3.29
N ILE A 152 5.12 -22.68 2.83
CA ILE A 152 4.86 -21.23 3.00
C ILE A 152 3.59 -20.94 3.82
N GLN A 153 2.74 -21.94 4.06
CA GLN A 153 1.39 -21.79 4.63
C GLN A 153 1.32 -20.92 5.90
N ASP A 154 2.31 -21.00 6.79
CA ASP A 154 2.29 -20.28 8.08
C ASP A 154 2.56 -18.77 7.93
N ARG A 155 2.99 -18.35 6.73
CA ARG A 155 3.34 -16.96 6.39
C ARG A 155 2.39 -16.33 5.39
N VAL A 156 1.36 -17.05 4.95
CA VAL A 156 0.34 -16.55 4.03
C VAL A 156 -0.93 -16.24 4.82
N ARG A 157 -1.47 -15.02 4.70
CA ARG A 157 -2.62 -14.56 5.48
C ARG A 157 -3.69 -13.97 4.58
N ALA A 158 -4.87 -14.57 4.61
CA ALA A 158 -6.07 -13.99 4.01
C ALA A 158 -6.67 -12.96 4.97
N VAL A 159 -6.88 -11.74 4.50
CA VAL A 159 -7.54 -10.67 5.24
C VAL A 159 -8.70 -10.15 4.41
N GLN A 160 -9.87 -10.03 5.03
CA GLN A 160 -11.11 -9.73 4.34
C GLN A 160 -11.99 -8.80 5.18
N PRO A 161 -11.62 -7.51 5.27
CA PRO A 161 -12.43 -6.52 5.98
C PRO A 161 -13.81 -6.42 5.32
N LYS A 162 -14.83 -6.12 6.11
CA LYS A 162 -16.12 -5.68 5.58
C LYS A 162 -16.00 -4.25 5.04
N ARG A 163 -16.98 -3.83 4.24
CA ARG A 163 -17.09 -2.42 3.83
C ARG A 163 -17.17 -1.52 5.08
N GLY A 164 -16.32 -0.51 5.13
CA GLY A 164 -16.15 0.42 6.26
C GLY A 164 -15.34 -0.13 7.43
N GLU A 165 -14.83 -1.36 7.35
CA GLU A 165 -13.96 -1.94 8.38
C GLU A 165 -12.48 -1.72 8.02
N ARG A 166 -11.68 -1.43 9.04
CA ARG A 166 -10.21 -1.38 8.98
C ARG A 166 -9.68 -2.51 9.86
N ILE A 167 -8.83 -3.38 9.31
CA ILE A 167 -8.16 -4.44 10.07
C ILE A 167 -6.70 -4.04 10.28
N LEU A 168 -6.32 -3.82 11.53
CA LEU A 168 -4.96 -3.46 11.93
C LEU A 168 -4.12 -4.71 12.21
N LEU A 169 -2.93 -4.76 11.65
CA LEU A 169 -1.96 -5.84 11.77
C LEU A 169 -0.56 -5.26 11.95
N THR A 170 0.23 -5.84 12.85
CA THR A 170 1.68 -5.60 12.89
C THR A 170 2.39 -6.83 12.36
N LEU A 171 3.07 -6.70 11.22
CA LEU A 171 3.67 -7.81 10.47
C LEU A 171 5.16 -7.56 10.31
N ASN A 172 6.00 -8.39 10.92
CA ASN A 172 7.45 -8.19 10.91
C ASN A 172 7.89 -6.78 11.38
N GLY A 173 7.13 -6.18 12.30
CA GLY A 173 7.38 -4.84 12.82
C GLY A 173 6.87 -3.70 11.94
N ILE A 174 6.13 -4.00 10.88
CA ILE A 174 5.49 -3.01 10.00
C ILE A 174 4.01 -2.94 10.38
N ASP A 175 3.56 -1.77 10.84
CA ASP A 175 2.15 -1.51 11.10
C ASP A 175 1.41 -1.36 9.77
N THR A 176 0.37 -2.16 9.59
CA THR A 176 -0.40 -2.28 8.35
C THR A 176 -1.89 -2.33 8.66
N GLU A 177 -2.66 -1.48 7.97
CA GLU A 177 -4.11 -1.54 7.95
C GLU A 177 -4.59 -2.06 6.60
N VAL A 178 -5.61 -2.91 6.65
CA VAL A 178 -6.27 -3.47 5.46
C VAL A 178 -7.70 -2.96 5.38
N LEU A 179 -8.05 -2.37 4.23
CA LEU A 179 -9.35 -1.77 3.94
C LEU A 179 -10.01 -2.48 2.75
N ASN A 180 -11.35 -2.48 2.70
CA ASN A 180 -12.11 -3.05 1.59
C ASN A 180 -12.57 -1.95 0.60
N LEU A 181 -11.74 -1.63 -0.39
CA LEU A 181 -12.12 -0.72 -1.48
C LEU A 181 -12.32 -1.56 -2.73
N HIS A 182 -13.53 -1.61 -3.28
CA HIS A 182 -13.82 -2.51 -4.40
C HIS A 182 -13.26 -2.01 -5.73
N HIS A 183 -12.93 -2.97 -6.61
CA HIS A 183 -12.38 -2.72 -7.93
C HIS A 183 -13.33 -2.00 -8.90
N GLY A 184 -14.64 -2.18 -8.74
CA GLY A 184 -15.64 -1.62 -9.66
C GLY A 184 -15.64 -2.36 -11.01
N ILE A 185 -16.83 -2.63 -11.55
CA ILE A 185 -17.12 -3.59 -12.64
C ILE A 185 -17.24 -5.05 -12.16
N GLY A 186 -18.41 -5.63 -12.37
CA GLY A 186 -18.72 -7.00 -11.91
C GLY A 186 -19.09 -7.04 -10.42
N VAL A 187 -19.75 -8.12 -9.99
CA VAL A 187 -20.54 -8.04 -8.75
C VAL A 187 -19.68 -7.90 -7.48
N PHE A 188 -18.46 -8.45 -7.37
CA PHE A 188 -17.69 -8.42 -6.10
C PHE A 188 -16.19 -8.76 -6.28
N GLU A 189 -15.45 -8.10 -7.17
CA GLU A 189 -14.00 -8.26 -7.15
C GLU A 189 -13.44 -7.50 -5.94
N ARG A 190 -13.07 -8.29 -4.93
CA ARG A 190 -12.56 -7.78 -3.65
C ARG A 190 -11.17 -7.24 -3.88
N ASN A 191 -10.95 -6.03 -3.44
CA ASN A 191 -9.65 -5.39 -3.45
C ASN A 191 -9.34 -4.92 -2.03
N ASN A 192 -8.19 -5.35 -1.54
CA ASN A 192 -7.64 -4.89 -0.29
C ASN A 192 -6.77 -3.67 -0.59
N ALA A 193 -7.17 -2.52 -0.07
CA ALA A 193 -6.28 -1.37 0.00
C ALA A 193 -5.46 -1.44 1.29
N TYR A 194 -4.23 -0.92 1.25
CA TYR A 194 -3.28 -1.04 2.36
C TYR A 194 -2.80 0.33 2.81
N ILE A 195 -2.89 0.61 4.11
CA ILE A 195 -2.15 1.68 4.74
C ILE A 195 -1.00 1.03 5.50
N PHE A 196 0.24 1.50 5.35
CA PHE A 196 1.36 0.99 6.11
C PHE A 196 2.33 2.11 6.48
N THR A 197 2.99 1.94 7.63
CA THR A 197 3.99 2.89 8.12
C THR A 197 5.39 2.27 7.97
N ILE A 198 6.30 3.00 7.34
CA ILE A 198 7.70 2.61 7.13
C ILE A 198 8.55 3.87 7.06
N GLY A 199 9.74 3.89 7.68
CA GLY A 199 10.61 5.08 7.73
C GLY A 199 9.95 6.32 8.37
N GLY A 200 8.95 6.11 9.23
CA GLY A 200 8.15 7.19 9.82
C GLY A 200 7.13 7.85 8.88
N LEU A 201 6.99 7.41 7.63
CA LEU A 201 5.93 7.87 6.72
C LEU A 201 4.78 6.88 6.66
N LYS A 202 3.57 7.42 6.49
CA LYS A 202 2.34 6.66 6.26
C LYS A 202 1.98 6.63 4.78
N LEU A 203 2.05 5.44 4.19
CA LEU A 203 1.81 5.21 2.77
C LEU A 203 0.46 4.49 2.58
N PHE A 204 -0.27 4.85 1.53
CA PHE A 204 -1.57 4.26 1.19
C PHE A 204 -1.60 3.73 -0.23
N HIS A 205 -1.73 2.41 -0.40
CA HIS A 205 -1.87 1.77 -1.71
C HIS A 205 -3.31 1.35 -1.95
N THR A 206 -4.00 2.00 -2.89
CA THR A 206 -5.42 1.71 -3.15
C THR A 206 -5.63 0.37 -3.85
N GLY A 207 -4.62 -0.08 -4.60
CA GLY A 207 -4.85 -1.05 -5.67
C GLY A 207 -5.75 -0.44 -6.73
N ASP A 208 -6.50 -1.27 -7.41
CA ASP A 208 -7.43 -0.80 -8.40
C ASP A 208 -8.78 -0.56 -7.75
N ILE A 209 -9.19 0.70 -7.68
CA ILE A 209 -10.43 1.12 -7.04
C ILE A 209 -11.39 1.71 -8.05
N GLY A 210 -12.66 1.40 -7.91
CA GLY A 210 -13.76 1.96 -8.69
C GLY A 210 -14.89 2.39 -7.77
N VAL A 211 -14.58 3.26 -6.81
CA VAL A 211 -15.45 3.69 -5.71
C VAL A 211 -16.02 5.09 -5.96
N THR A 212 -17.19 5.39 -5.38
CA THR A 212 -17.71 6.77 -5.34
C THR A 212 -17.11 7.59 -4.21
N PHE A 213 -17.36 8.90 -4.20
CA PHE A 213 -16.91 9.77 -3.10
C PHE A 213 -17.53 9.36 -1.75
N GLU A 214 -18.83 9.03 -1.72
CA GLU A 214 -19.49 8.57 -0.49
C GLU A 214 -18.92 7.23 -0.01
N GLU A 215 -18.47 6.38 -0.92
CA GLU A 215 -17.88 5.08 -0.60
C GLU A 215 -16.53 5.20 0.09
N ILE A 216 -15.68 6.12 -0.35
CA ILE A 216 -14.37 6.33 0.26
C ILE A 216 -14.48 7.10 1.60
N GLN A 217 -15.45 7.99 1.73
CA GLN A 217 -15.68 8.78 2.96
C GLN A 217 -15.96 7.93 4.19
N VAL A 218 -16.52 6.72 4.03
CA VAL A 218 -16.76 5.80 5.15
C VAL A 218 -15.48 5.41 5.90
N TYR A 219 -14.33 5.48 5.24
CA TYR A 219 -13.04 5.11 5.83
C TYR A 219 -12.32 6.27 6.54
N GLU A 220 -12.83 7.49 6.41
CA GLU A 220 -12.29 8.71 7.02
C GLU A 220 -10.79 8.94 6.73
N LEU A 221 -10.31 8.53 5.55
CA LEU A 221 -8.90 8.61 5.13
C LEU A 221 -8.32 10.03 5.21
N PHE A 222 -9.17 11.05 5.05
CA PHE A 222 -8.78 12.46 5.18
C PHE A 222 -8.25 12.84 6.57
N ASN A 223 -8.49 12.02 7.61
CA ASN A 223 -7.95 12.18 8.96
C ASN A 223 -6.65 11.40 9.19
N ASP A 224 -6.24 10.56 8.24
CA ASP A 224 -5.10 9.65 8.43
C ASP A 224 -3.75 10.34 8.21
N GLU A 225 -3.70 11.58 7.72
CA GLU A 225 -2.45 12.30 7.42
C GLU A 225 -1.52 11.47 6.51
N ILE A 226 -2.08 10.86 5.46
CA ILE A 226 -1.33 10.04 4.50
C ILE A 226 -0.25 10.88 3.82
N ASP A 227 1.01 10.46 3.92
CA ASP A 227 2.13 11.14 3.28
C ASP A 227 2.14 10.88 1.77
N ILE A 228 1.98 9.63 1.37
CA ILE A 228 2.02 9.22 -0.04
C ILE A 228 0.88 8.24 -0.33
N ALA A 229 0.05 8.54 -1.33
CA ALA A 229 -0.97 7.62 -1.83
C ALA A 229 -0.66 7.13 -3.25
N PHE A 230 -0.71 5.82 -3.47
CA PHE A 230 -0.64 5.17 -4.78
C PHE A 230 -2.08 4.98 -5.29
N VAL A 231 -2.47 5.73 -6.34
CA VAL A 231 -3.86 5.78 -6.81
C VAL A 231 -3.94 5.65 -8.34
N PRO A 232 -4.88 4.87 -8.91
CA PRO A 232 -5.00 4.71 -10.35
C PRO A 232 -5.03 6.04 -11.09
N TYR A 233 -4.20 6.15 -12.14
CA TYR A 233 -4.04 7.39 -12.92
C TYR A 233 -5.36 7.97 -13.43
N SER A 234 -6.36 7.11 -13.66
CA SER A 234 -7.69 7.52 -14.13
C SER A 234 -8.32 8.58 -13.23
N TYR A 235 -8.02 8.58 -11.93
CA TYR A 235 -8.53 9.57 -10.98
C TYR A 235 -7.93 10.97 -11.16
N MET A 236 -6.83 11.08 -11.91
CA MET A 236 -6.14 12.32 -12.24
C MET A 236 -6.43 12.77 -13.68
N THR A 237 -7.20 11.99 -14.46
CA THR A 237 -7.41 12.30 -15.88
C THR A 237 -8.61 13.20 -16.18
N HIS A 238 -9.56 13.31 -15.24
CA HIS A 238 -10.79 14.08 -15.39
C HIS A 238 -11.07 14.87 -14.11
N LYS A 239 -11.57 16.10 -14.27
CA LYS A 239 -12.08 16.91 -13.15
C LYS A 239 -13.47 16.42 -12.76
N GLY A 240 -13.78 16.38 -11.46
CA GLY A 240 -15.09 15.91 -10.99
C GLY A 240 -15.02 15.01 -9.75
N GLU A 241 -15.81 13.95 -9.75
CA GLU A 241 -15.92 13.05 -8.59
C GLU A 241 -14.59 12.35 -8.27
N GLU A 242 -13.87 11.92 -9.31
CA GLU A 242 -12.60 11.23 -9.15
C GLU A 242 -11.53 12.15 -8.56
N GLU A 243 -11.47 13.41 -8.99
CA GLU A 243 -10.59 14.41 -8.39
C GLU A 243 -10.98 14.69 -6.93
N ARG A 244 -12.28 14.78 -6.62
CA ARG A 244 -12.75 14.96 -5.23
C ARG A 244 -12.37 13.79 -4.34
N ILE A 245 -12.38 12.57 -4.87
CA ILE A 245 -11.89 11.38 -4.15
C ILE A 245 -10.42 11.55 -3.75
N LEU A 246 -9.57 12.06 -4.65
CA LEU A 246 -8.16 12.34 -4.34
C LEU A 246 -8.01 13.46 -3.31
N MET A 247 -8.61 14.61 -3.59
CA MET A 247 -8.33 15.87 -2.90
C MET A 247 -9.06 16.01 -1.55
N GLU A 248 -10.28 15.49 -1.45
CA GLU A 248 -11.12 15.58 -0.25
C GLU A 248 -11.26 14.24 0.47
N GLY A 249 -11.26 13.12 -0.27
CA GLY A 249 -11.49 11.78 0.27
C GLY A 249 -10.25 11.17 0.89
N ILE A 250 -9.18 11.05 0.10
CA ILE A 250 -7.88 10.51 0.53
C ILE A 250 -7.06 11.61 1.18
N LYS A 251 -6.95 12.78 0.52
CA LYS A 251 -6.24 13.96 1.02
C LYS A 251 -4.78 13.65 1.43
N ALA A 252 -4.07 12.89 0.58
CA ALA A 252 -2.66 12.60 0.78
C ALA A 252 -1.79 13.82 0.48
N LYS A 253 -0.63 13.95 1.15
CA LYS A 253 0.33 15.04 0.88
C LYS A 253 0.94 14.94 -0.51
N ARG A 254 1.24 13.71 -0.95
CA ARG A 254 1.75 13.37 -2.28
C ARG A 254 0.98 12.20 -2.89
N ILE A 255 0.93 12.15 -4.22
CA ILE A 255 0.21 11.10 -4.95
C ILE A 255 1.13 10.46 -6.00
N ILE A 256 1.18 9.13 -6.05
CA ILE A 256 1.85 8.38 -7.12
C ILE A 256 0.76 7.79 -8.03
N PRO A 257 0.66 8.21 -9.30
CA PRO A 257 -0.24 7.58 -10.25
C PRO A 257 0.21 6.14 -10.56
N ILE A 258 -0.71 5.19 -10.42
CA ILE A 258 -0.49 3.77 -10.74
C ILE A 258 -1.39 3.30 -11.88
N HIS A 259 -1.19 2.06 -12.32
CA HIS A 259 -2.05 1.39 -13.30
C HIS A 259 -2.16 2.15 -14.64
N ILE A 260 -1.06 2.79 -15.06
CA ILE A 260 -1.03 3.57 -16.31
C ILE A 260 -1.08 2.62 -17.49
N GLN A 261 -2.16 2.72 -18.26
CA GLN A 261 -2.34 1.87 -19.42
C GLN A 261 -1.25 2.13 -20.48
N PRO A 262 -0.67 1.09 -21.09
CA PRO A 262 0.38 1.24 -22.10
C PRO A 262 0.01 2.15 -23.28
N SER A 263 -1.27 2.22 -23.63
CA SER A 263 -1.79 3.07 -24.71
C SER A 263 -1.89 4.55 -24.35
N TYR A 264 -1.91 4.89 -23.06
CA TYR A 264 -2.01 6.26 -22.55
C TYR A 264 -0.62 6.86 -22.22
N GLY A 265 0.38 6.00 -21.96
CA GLY A 265 1.82 6.28 -22.15
C GLY A 265 2.38 7.51 -21.43
N ARG A 266 3.44 8.08 -22.02
CA ARG A 266 4.23 9.21 -21.48
C ARG A 266 3.45 10.52 -21.48
N ASP A 267 2.65 10.81 -22.51
CA ASP A 267 1.87 12.05 -22.59
C ASP A 267 0.87 12.18 -21.42
N THR A 268 0.30 11.06 -20.96
CA THR A 268 -0.58 11.07 -19.78
C THR A 268 0.19 11.38 -18.51
N LEU A 269 1.40 10.84 -18.39
CA LEU A 269 2.28 11.10 -17.26
C LEU A 269 2.75 12.56 -17.23
N GLU A 270 3.16 13.11 -18.37
CA GLU A 270 3.53 14.52 -18.51
C GLU A 270 2.37 15.44 -18.13
N ARG A 271 1.15 15.14 -18.59
CA ARG A 271 -0.03 15.92 -18.19
C ARG A 271 -0.35 15.83 -16.70
N ILE A 272 -0.20 14.66 -16.09
CA ILE A 272 -0.40 14.51 -14.63
C ILE A 272 0.65 15.33 -13.88
N ASP A 273 1.91 15.27 -14.29
CA ASP A 273 3.02 16.04 -13.71
C ASP A 273 2.78 17.57 -13.83
N GLU A 274 2.18 18.02 -14.95
CA GLU A 274 1.81 19.42 -15.16
C GLU A 274 0.58 19.86 -14.34
N GLU A 275 -0.44 19.01 -14.21
CA GLU A 275 -1.74 19.37 -13.60
C GLU A 275 -1.80 19.13 -12.08
N TYR A 276 -0.97 18.25 -11.53
CA TYR A 276 -0.96 17.85 -10.11
C TYR A 276 0.47 18.01 -9.54
N PRO A 277 0.82 19.19 -9.01
CA PRO A 277 2.15 19.46 -8.45
C PRO A 277 2.56 18.53 -7.30
N GLU A 278 1.58 17.97 -6.58
CA GLU A 278 1.78 16.99 -5.53
C GLU A 278 2.04 15.57 -6.06
N ALA A 279 1.91 15.35 -7.38
CA ALA A 279 2.20 14.06 -7.98
C ALA A 279 3.69 13.72 -7.91
N ILE A 280 3.99 12.42 -7.86
CA ILE A 280 5.32 11.85 -8.02
C ILE A 280 5.23 10.85 -9.17
N VAL A 281 5.78 11.22 -10.32
CA VAL A 281 5.65 10.43 -11.54
C VAL A 281 6.90 9.57 -11.77
N PHE A 282 6.70 8.27 -11.94
CA PHE A 282 7.72 7.34 -12.40
C PHE A 282 7.62 7.16 -13.91
N TYR A 283 8.70 7.47 -14.63
CA TYR A 283 8.75 7.36 -16.09
C TYR A 283 9.35 6.03 -16.55
N GLU A 284 10.17 5.41 -15.71
CA GLU A 284 10.93 4.22 -16.07
C GLU A 284 10.75 3.12 -15.04
N LYS A 285 10.69 1.87 -15.51
CA LYS A 285 10.66 0.71 -14.62
C LYS A 285 12.01 0.55 -13.92
N MET A 286 11.96 0.12 -12.67
CA MET A 286 13.08 0.11 -11.72
C MET A 286 13.65 1.49 -11.39
N GLN A 287 12.98 2.58 -11.78
CA GLN A 287 13.31 3.90 -11.25
C GLN A 287 13.03 3.90 -9.75
N THR A 288 14.01 4.42 -9.00
CA THR A 288 13.91 4.60 -7.54
C THR A 288 13.98 6.08 -7.24
N ILE A 289 13.14 6.52 -6.32
CA ILE A 289 13.25 7.84 -5.69
C ILE A 289 13.54 7.64 -4.20
N ILE A 290 14.11 8.66 -3.60
CA ILE A 290 14.31 8.74 -2.16
C ILE A 290 13.38 9.82 -1.63
N VAL A 291 12.64 9.50 -0.56
CA VAL A 291 11.78 10.43 0.15
C VAL A 291 12.22 10.46 1.61
N SER A 292 12.58 11.64 2.09
CA SER A 292 12.92 11.87 3.49
C SER A 292 11.67 12.11 4.34
N SER A 293 11.76 11.77 5.62
CA SER A 293 10.73 12.13 6.60
C SER A 293 10.67 13.66 6.78
N PRO A 294 9.48 14.27 6.99
CA PRO A 294 9.37 15.69 7.34
C PRO A 294 10.23 16.12 8.53
N LEU A 295 10.56 15.20 9.44
CA LEU A 295 11.45 15.50 10.56
C LEU A 295 12.88 15.83 10.11
N GLU A 296 13.37 15.20 9.04
CA GLU A 296 14.68 15.49 8.46
C GLU A 296 14.66 16.81 7.67
N GLU A 297 13.55 17.13 6.99
CA GLU A 297 13.37 18.46 6.37
C GLU A 297 13.35 19.58 7.42
N ILE A 298 12.75 19.34 8.60
CA ILE A 298 12.72 20.29 9.71
C ILE A 298 14.11 20.41 10.35
N GLU A 299 14.80 19.30 10.64
CA GLU A 299 16.17 19.32 11.19
C GLU A 299 17.13 20.04 10.24
N LYS A 300 17.02 19.78 8.93
CA LYS A 300 17.83 20.46 7.91
C LYS A 300 17.50 21.95 7.80
N GLN A 301 16.23 22.34 7.91
CA GLN A 301 15.84 23.76 7.94
C GLN A 301 16.37 24.45 9.20
N ILE A 302 16.36 23.77 10.35
CA ILE A 302 16.94 24.30 11.60
C ILE A 302 18.46 24.43 11.48
N GLU A 303 19.16 23.44 10.92
CA GLU A 303 20.61 23.51 10.68
C GLU A 303 20.98 24.63 9.70
N GLU A 304 20.21 24.82 8.62
CA GLU A 304 20.41 25.93 7.66
C GLU A 304 20.13 27.30 8.29
N GLU A 305 19.14 27.42 9.18
CA GLU A 305 18.87 28.66 9.94
C GLU A 305 19.96 28.95 11.00
N GLU A 306 20.49 27.94 11.69
CA GLU A 306 21.59 28.11 12.65
C GLU A 306 22.92 28.50 11.96
N GLU A 307 23.23 27.96 10.79
CA GLU A 307 24.41 28.38 10.00
C GLU A 307 24.29 29.83 9.50
N LEU A 308 23.07 30.30 9.20
CA LEU A 308 22.81 31.68 8.77
C LEU A 308 22.92 32.69 9.92
N GLU A 309 22.62 32.29 11.16
CA GLU A 309 22.78 33.15 12.34
C GLU A 309 24.25 33.28 12.80
N GLU A 310 25.12 32.30 12.53
CA GLU A 310 26.56 32.39 12.82
C GLU A 310 27.36 33.28 11.84
N GLU A 311 26.82 33.59 10.65
CA GLU A 311 27.50 34.45 9.65
C GLU A 311 27.15 35.96 9.75
N VAL A 312 26.34 36.39 10.72
CA VAL A 312 26.07 37.83 10.92
C VAL A 312 27.32 38.50 11.52
N PRO A 313 27.99 39.43 10.81
CA PRO A 313 29.07 40.21 11.42
C PRO A 313 28.47 41.11 12.50
N GLU A 314 29.13 41.22 13.66
CA GLU A 314 28.85 42.27 14.65
C GLU A 314 28.92 43.64 13.97
N GLU A 315 27.79 44.17 13.50
CA GLU A 315 27.69 45.55 13.06
C GLU A 315 27.66 46.45 14.31
N GLU A 316 28.67 47.30 14.39
CA GLU A 316 28.83 48.31 15.44
C GLU A 316 27.59 49.22 15.48
N GLU A 317 26.97 49.33 16.66
CA GLU A 317 25.86 50.24 16.94
C GLU A 317 26.31 51.70 16.70
N GLU A 318 25.90 52.32 15.58
CA GLU A 318 25.89 53.77 15.44
C GLU A 318 24.56 54.33 15.99
N GLU A 319 24.67 55.08 17.08
CA GLU A 319 23.58 55.85 17.69
C GLU A 319 23.06 56.92 16.70
N GLU A 320 21.86 56.72 16.15
CA GLU A 320 21.13 57.77 15.42
C GLU A 320 20.21 58.56 16.37
N GLU A 321 20.44 59.87 16.44
CA GLU A 321 19.67 60.84 17.23
C GLU A 321 18.23 60.98 16.70
N VAL A 322 17.26 60.88 17.61
CA VAL A 322 15.83 61.09 17.40
C VAL A 322 15.52 62.59 17.38
N PRO A 323 14.82 63.14 16.35
CA PRO A 323 14.19 64.44 16.47
C PRO A 323 12.73 64.33 16.91
N GLU A 324 12.40 65.14 17.92
CA GLU A 324 11.05 65.44 18.42
C GLU A 324 10.25 66.27 17.39
N GLU A 325 9.04 65.84 17.03
CA GLU A 325 7.96 66.70 16.51
C GLU A 325 6.61 66.10 17.00
N GLU A 326 6.00 66.70 18.01
CA GLU A 326 4.91 67.70 17.99
C GLU A 326 3.50 67.09 17.99
N GLU A 327 2.78 67.38 19.09
CA GLU A 327 1.45 66.93 19.46
C GLU A 327 0.31 67.71 18.77
N GLU A 328 -0.89 67.12 18.86
CA GLU A 328 -2.26 67.69 18.82
C GLU A 328 -3.12 67.41 17.55
N PRO A 329 -4.48 67.38 17.68
CA PRO A 329 -5.26 66.65 18.68
C PRO A 329 -6.47 65.89 18.08
N GLU A 330 -7.15 65.17 18.98
CA GLU A 330 -8.38 64.35 18.85
C GLU A 330 -9.55 64.97 18.06
N GLU A 331 -10.24 64.16 17.26
CA GLU A 331 -11.69 64.24 17.10
C GLU A 331 -12.34 62.84 17.02
N VAL A 332 -13.29 62.61 17.92
CA VAL A 332 -14.22 61.48 18.04
C VAL A 332 -15.46 61.79 17.18
N PRO A 333 -16.13 60.79 16.59
CA PRO A 333 -17.52 60.62 16.99
C PRO A 333 -17.92 59.18 17.27
N GLU A 334 -18.70 59.06 18.35
CA GLU A 334 -19.57 57.97 18.73
C GLU A 334 -20.61 57.70 17.63
N GLU A 335 -20.98 56.43 17.43
CA GLU A 335 -22.38 56.08 17.22
C GLU A 335 -22.61 54.60 17.59
N GLU A 336 -23.36 54.41 18.66
CA GLU A 336 -23.96 53.17 19.13
C GLU A 336 -25.21 52.88 18.28
N GLU A 337 -25.36 51.65 17.76
CA GLU A 337 -26.68 51.12 17.41
C GLU A 337 -26.88 49.74 18.05
N GLU A 338 -27.93 49.68 18.87
CA GLU A 338 -28.44 48.52 19.59
C GLU A 338 -29.05 47.46 18.65
N PRO A 339 -29.14 46.19 19.09
CA PRO A 339 -29.72 45.11 18.29
C PRO A 339 -31.24 45.07 18.37
N GLU A 340 -31.92 45.00 17.21
CA GLU A 340 -33.35 44.65 17.13
C GLU A 340 -33.59 43.16 17.43
N GLU A 341 -34.25 42.88 18.56
CA GLU A 341 -34.95 41.63 18.83
C GLU A 341 -36.38 41.65 18.26
N VAL A 342 -36.80 40.67 17.44
CA VAL A 342 -38.19 40.14 17.41
C VAL A 342 -38.26 38.80 16.63
N PRO A 343 -39.29 37.95 16.78
CA PRO A 343 -39.41 36.92 17.80
C PRO A 343 -39.55 35.49 17.23
N ALA A 344 -39.43 34.51 18.13
CA ALA A 344 -39.88 33.14 17.94
C ALA A 344 -41.41 33.08 17.81
N ASP A 345 -41.92 32.26 16.88
CA ASP A 345 -43.30 31.78 16.96
C ASP A 345 -43.47 30.37 16.37
N GLU A 346 -44.16 29.55 17.17
CA GLU A 346 -45.04 28.39 16.88
C GLU A 346 -44.64 27.39 15.75
N GLY A 347 -44.47 26.08 15.98
CA GLY A 347 -45.29 25.21 16.82
C GLY A 347 -46.47 24.61 16.05
N ILE A 348 -46.25 23.62 15.15
CA ILE A 348 -47.35 22.73 14.68
C ILE A 348 -46.91 21.26 14.71
N CYS A 349 -47.77 20.49 15.36
CA CYS A 349 -47.76 19.05 15.62
C CYS A 349 -48.60 18.29 14.57
N LEU A 350 -48.49 16.95 14.57
CA LEU A 350 -49.32 15.92 13.88
C LEU A 350 -48.92 15.67 12.42
N GLY A 351 -48.70 14.45 11.92
CA GLY A 351 -49.12 13.12 12.37
C GLY A 351 -49.62 12.36 11.15
N THR A 352 -49.04 11.18 10.87
CA THR A 352 -49.62 10.01 10.17
C THR A 352 -50.53 10.22 8.94
N ILE A 353 -50.12 9.69 7.77
CA ILE A 353 -50.94 8.92 6.78
C ILE A 353 -49.93 8.20 5.86
N LEU A 354 -49.71 6.89 6.02
CA LEU A 354 -50.39 5.74 5.39
C LEU A 354 -49.94 5.40 3.96
N LEU A 355 -49.47 4.15 3.85
CA LEU A 355 -49.41 3.25 2.69
C LEU A 355 -50.06 3.72 1.38
N LEU A 356 -49.34 3.55 0.26
CA LEU A 356 -49.93 2.92 -0.92
C LEU A 356 -48.91 2.08 -1.70
N SER A 357 -49.36 0.86 -1.92
CA SER A 357 -48.73 -0.32 -2.48
C SER A 357 -48.68 -0.34 -4.00
N LEU A 358 -47.72 -1.11 -4.53
CA LEU A 358 -47.84 -2.08 -5.64
C LEU A 358 -48.96 -1.85 -6.67
N LEU A 359 -48.56 -1.66 -7.93
CA LEU A 359 -49.07 -2.35 -9.13
C LEU A 359 -48.51 -1.65 -10.37
N VAL A 360 -47.58 -2.27 -11.10
CA VAL A 360 -47.71 -2.59 -12.54
C VAL A 360 -46.63 -3.65 -12.86
N THR A 361 -46.99 -4.92 -12.67
CA THR A 361 -46.43 -6.01 -13.47
C THR A 361 -47.18 -6.06 -14.79
N GLY A 362 -46.44 -6.14 -15.90
CA GLY A 362 -46.93 -6.82 -17.11
C GLY A 362 -47.05 -5.96 -18.36
N ILE A 363 -45.92 -5.68 -19.03
CA ILE A 363 -45.88 -5.54 -20.49
C ILE A 363 -44.67 -6.29 -21.06
N SER A 364 -45.00 -7.42 -21.70
CA SER A 364 -44.41 -7.94 -22.93
C SER A 364 -43.00 -8.56 -22.92
N LEU A 365 -42.92 -9.82 -22.46
CA LEU A 365 -42.09 -10.83 -23.12
C LEU A 365 -42.65 -11.11 -24.52
N LYS A 366 -42.08 -10.48 -25.55
CA LYS A 366 -42.21 -10.94 -26.95
C LYS A 366 -41.19 -10.23 -27.84
N LYS A 367 -39.92 -10.67 -27.80
CA LYS A 367 -38.90 -10.49 -28.87
C LYS A 367 -37.56 -11.12 -28.47
N SER A 368 -37.47 -12.45 -28.42
CA SER A 368 -36.18 -13.15 -28.65
C SER A 368 -36.40 -14.65 -28.86
N LEU A 369 -37.19 -15.01 -29.86
CA LEU A 369 -37.25 -16.36 -30.40
C LEU A 369 -37.27 -16.24 -31.93
N ASN A 370 -36.12 -15.85 -32.48
CA ASN A 370 -35.80 -16.00 -33.91
C ASN A 370 -34.30 -15.76 -34.14
N LYS A 371 -33.46 -16.63 -33.58
CA LYS A 371 -32.04 -16.74 -33.97
C LYS A 371 -31.49 -18.14 -33.63
N LYS A 372 -32.18 -19.19 -34.10
CA LYS A 372 -31.65 -20.56 -34.12
C LYS A 372 -32.31 -21.32 -35.27
N LYS A 373 -31.86 -21.05 -36.50
CA LYS A 373 -32.00 -21.89 -37.71
C LYS A 373 -31.32 -21.19 -38.90
N ARG A 374 -30.01 -21.36 -39.01
CA ARG A 374 -29.21 -21.31 -40.24
C ARG A 374 -27.75 -21.50 -39.82
N PHE A 375 -27.27 -22.72 -39.98
CA PHE A 375 -25.88 -23.11 -40.28
C PHE A 375 -25.80 -24.62 -40.08
N LEU A 376 -26.32 -25.36 -41.06
CA LEU A 376 -26.05 -26.76 -41.31
C LEU A 376 -26.54 -27.01 -42.74
N THR A 377 -25.70 -26.69 -43.71
CA THR A 377 -25.57 -27.35 -45.03
C THR A 377 -24.40 -26.71 -45.78
N ASP A 378 -23.60 -27.58 -46.38
CA ASP A 378 -22.50 -27.34 -47.33
C ASP A 378 -21.14 -26.93 -46.75
N GLN A 379 -20.26 -27.91 -46.53
CA GLN A 379 -19.35 -28.32 -47.60
C GLN A 379 -18.78 -29.74 -47.37
N LYS A 380 -18.73 -30.47 -48.49
CA LYS A 380 -17.89 -31.64 -48.76
C LYS A 380 -16.45 -31.22 -48.96
#